data_AF-A0A0G0DYW5-F1
#
_entry.id   AF-A0A0G0DYW5-F1
#
_cell.length_a   1.000
_cell.length_b   1.000
_cell.length_c   1.000
_cell.angle_alpha   90.00
_cell.angle_beta   90.00
_cell.angle_gamma   90.00
#
_symmetry.space_group_name_H-M   'P 1'
#
loop_
_entity.id
_entity.type
_entity.pdbx_description
1 polymer ?
#
loop_
_entity_poly.entity_id
_entity_poly.type
_entity_poly.pdbx_seq_one_letter_code
_entity_poly.pdbx_strand_id
1 'polypeptide(L)' 'MFIELNLEDIEGFDWNEANIKKNEIKHNVYYKECEQVFFDKPFYIRDIKHSKIERNN' A
#
# COMPACT_ATOMS: atom_id res chain seq x y z
N MET A 1 16.02 -19.82 4.81
CA MET A 1 14.60 -20.05 5.14
C MET A 1 13.82 -19.00 4.39
N PHE A 2 13.17 -19.37 3.29
CA PHE A 2 12.26 -18.47 2.56
C PHE A 2 10.93 -18.53 3.29
N ILE A 3 10.42 -17.37 3.70
CA ILE A 3 9.05 -17.26 4.20
C ILE A 3 8.20 -17.10 2.95
N GLU A 4 7.41 -18.12 2.60
CA GLU A 4 6.31 -17.92 1.67
C GLU A 4 5.27 -17.06 2.38
N LEU A 5 5.09 -15.84 1.89
CA LEU A 5 4.08 -14.92 2.39
C LEU A 5 2.77 -15.22 1.65
N ASN A 6 1.82 -15.87 2.33
CA ASN A 6 0.47 -16.00 1.81
C ASN A 6 -0.28 -14.70 2.11
N LEU A 7 -0.69 -13.99 1.06
CA LEU A 7 -1.39 -12.71 1.19
C LEU A 7 -2.78 -12.85 1.82
N GLU A 8 -3.38 -14.05 1.76
CA GLU A 8 -4.66 -14.33 2.41
C GLU A 8 -4.57 -14.32 3.94
N ASP A 9 -3.36 -14.51 4.50
CA ASP A 9 -3.13 -14.51 5.95
C ASP A 9 -2.85 -13.10 6.50
N ILE A 10 -2.85 -12.06 5.66
CA ILE A 10 -2.57 -10.68 6.05
C ILE A 10 -3.88 -9.97 6.40
N GLU A 11 -4.12 -9.77 7.69
CA GLU A 11 -5.33 -9.08 8.18
C GLU A 11 -5.25 -7.55 8.09
N GLY A 12 -4.06 -6.98 7.96
CA GLY A 12 -3.84 -5.53 7.86
C GLY A 12 -2.48 -5.09 8.38
N PHE A 13 -2.33 -3.79 8.61
CA PHE A 13 -1.11 -3.22 9.19
C PHE A 13 -1.29 -3.00 10.71
N ASP A 14 -0.29 -3.37 11.51
CA ASP A 14 -0.29 -3.08 12.95
C ASP A 14 0.11 -1.61 13.19
N TRP A 15 -0.90 -0.74 13.24
CA TRP A 15 -0.72 0.68 13.50
C TRP A 15 -0.38 0.94 14.97
N ASN A 16 0.91 1.08 15.25
CA ASN A 16 1.35 1.59 16.54
C ASN A 16 1.06 3.10 16.71
N GLU A 17 1.08 3.58 17.95
CA GLU A 17 0.79 4.98 18.31
C GLU A 17 1.68 5.99 17.56
N ALA A 18 2.92 5.62 17.27
CA ALA A 18 3.87 6.49 16.56
C ALA A 18 3.52 6.68 15.08
N ASN A 19 2.87 5.71 14.44
CA ASN A 19 2.55 5.72 13.02
C ASN A 19 1.14 6.22 12.71
N ILE A 20 0.18 6.09 13.63
CA ILE A 20 -1.21 6.54 13.46
C ILE A 20 -1.31 8.00 13.00
N LYS A 21 -0.49 8.89 13.59
CA LYS A 21 -0.52 10.33 13.29
C LYS A 21 0.46 10.77 12.21
N LYS A 22 1.40 9.91 11.82
CA LYS A 22 2.51 10.29 10.95
C LYS A 22 2.02 10.74 9.57
N ASN A 23 1.05 10.04 9.01
CA ASN A 23 0.46 10.36 7.71
C ASN A 23 -0.40 11.62 7.79
N GLU A 24 -1.15 11.79 8.88
CA GLU A 24 -1.96 12.98 9.12
C GLU A 24 -1.09 14.24 9.23
N ILE A 25 -0.02 14.18 10.03
CA ILE A 25 0.90 15.31 10.24
C ILE A 25 1.65 15.68 8.95
N LYS A 26 2.08 14.70 8.16
CA LYS A 26 2.93 14.96 6.97
C LYS A 26 2.14 15.24 5.70
N HIS A 27 0.99 14.60 5.56
CA HIS A 27 0.27 14.51 4.29
C HIS A 27 -1.21 14.85 4.42
N ASN A 28 -1.72 15.13 5.63
CA ASN A 28 -3.14 15.36 5.89
C ASN A 28 -4.01 14.18 5.41
N VAL A 29 -3.49 12.96 5.60
CA VAL A 29 -4.16 11.70 5.27
C VAL A 29 -4.28 10.88 6.56
N TYR A 30 -5.51 10.50 6.91
CA TYR A 30 -5.78 9.64 8.05
C TYR A 30 -5.30 8.21 7.78
N TYR A 31 -4.74 7.55 8.79
CA TYR A 31 -4.09 6.25 8.59
C TYR A 31 -5.02 5.18 7.98
N LYS A 32 -6.33 5.21 8.27
CA LYS A 32 -7.30 4.29 7.67
C LYS A 32 -7.53 4.56 6.18
N GLU A 33 -7.38 5.79 5.71
CA GLU A 33 -7.45 6.10 4.27
C GLU A 33 -6.32 5.41 3.51
N CYS A 34 -5.16 5.23 4.15
CA CYS A 34 -4.05 4.47 3.57
C CYS A 34 -4.38 2.97 3.43
N GLU A 35 -5.27 2.42 4.25
CA GLU A 35 -5.65 1.01 4.19
C GLU A 35 -6.73 0.73 3.14
N GLN A 36 -7.54 1.72 2.77
CA GLN A 36 -8.63 1.55 1.80
C GLN A 36 -8.16 0.97 0.46
N VAL A 37 -6.94 1.28 0.03
CA VAL A 37 -6.35 0.76 -1.22
C VAL A 37 -6.28 -0.78 -1.29
N PHE A 38 -6.28 -1.46 -0.14
CA PHE A 38 -6.25 -2.92 -0.07
C PHE A 38 -7.65 -3.56 -0.12
N PHE A 39 -8.69 -2.83 0.25
CA PHE A 39 -10.07 -3.30 0.26
C PHE A 39 -10.84 -2.92 -1.01
N ASP A 40 -10.48 -1.79 -1.61
CA ASP A 40 -11.13 -1.31 -2.81
C ASP A 40 -10.74 -2.17 -4.02
N LYS A 41 -11.73 -2.47 -4.86
CA LYS A 41 -11.48 -3.12 -6.14
C LYS A 41 -10.54 -2.22 -6.94
N PRO A 42 -9.37 -2.70 -7.36
CA PRO A 42 -8.39 -1.83 -7.97
C PRO A 42 -8.91 -1.28 -9.30
N PHE A 43 -8.76 0.03 -9.44
CA PHE A 43 -9.12 0.75 -10.66
C PHE A 43 -7.84 1.14 -11.40
N TYR A 44 -7.62 0.54 -12.56
CA TYR A 44 -6.41 0.74 -13.34
C TYR A 44 -6.66 1.65 -14.54
N ILE A 45 -5.93 2.75 -14.61
CA ILE A 45 -5.77 3.55 -15.83
C ILE A 45 -4.34 3.34 -16.34
N ARG A 46 -4.17 3.07 -17.64
CA ARG A 46 -2.83 2.98 -18.24
C ARG A 46 -2.17 4.36 -18.28
N ASP A 47 -1.09 4.54 -17.52
CA ASP A 47 -0.22 5.71 -17.67
C ASP A 47 0.83 5.43 -18.76
N ILE A 48 0.47 5.73 -20.00
CA ILE A 48 1.34 5.49 -21.17
C ILE A 48 2.63 6.32 -21.09
N LYS A 49 2.62 7.48 -20.43
CA LYS A 49 3.76 8.40 -20.40
C LYS A 49 4.84 7.91 -19.43
N HIS A 50 4.45 7.36 -18.30
CA HIS A 50 5.40 6.98 -17.24
C HIS A 50 5.56 5.46 -17.07
N SER A 51 4.71 4.63 -17.69
CA SER A 51 4.89 3.18 -17.69
C SER A 51 5.97 2.76 -18.69
N LYS A 52 7.12 2.32 -18.19
CA LYS A 52 8.16 1.65 -18.99
C LYS A 52 8.20 0.17 -18.60
N ILE A 53 8.49 -0.67 -19.58
CA ILE A 53 8.75 -2.09 -19.33
C ILE A 53 10.05 -2.17 -18.52
N GLU A 54 9.96 -2.74 -17.31
CA GLU A 54 11.13 -3.04 -16.50
C GLU A 54 12.02 -4.03 -17.26
N ARG A 55 13.30 -3.71 -17.42
CA ARG A 55 14.29 -4.64 -17.98
C ARG A 55 14.96 -5.35 -16.82
N ASN A 56 14.73 -6.65 -16.71
CA ASN A 56 15.53 -7.52 -15.85
C ASN A 56 16.93 -7.66 -16.48
N ASN A 57 17.97 -7.39 -15.69
CA ASN A 57 19.35 -7.77 -16.00
C ASN A 57 19.64 -9.17 -15.45
#